data_AF-K9W808-F1
#
_entry.id   AF-K9W808-F1
#
_cell.length_a   1.000
_cell.length_b   1.000
_cell.length_c   1.000
_cell.angle_alpha   90.00
_cell.angle_beta   90.00
_cell.angle_gamma   90.00
#
_symmetry.space_group_name_H-M   'P 1'
#
loop_
_entity.id
_entity.type
_entity.pdbx_description
1 polymer ?
#
loop_
_entity_poly.entity_id
_entity_poly.type
_entity_poly.pdbx_seq_one_letter_code
_entity_poly.pdbx_strand_id
1 'polypeptide(L)'
;MRWKPEPKTILQKFPNQHIMLYQGFTEILDKDNTIEGKGFVKLSWYPSPRITFKFVYYGEDRLNSETENYDLKLTELSSQSRLKIEVARTTHWGNKKMNYQDM
;
A
#
# COMPACT_ATOMS: atom_id res chain seq x y z
N MET A 1 -11.84 32.20 22.49
CA MET A 1 -12.43 31.14 21.64
C MET A 1 -11.30 30.23 21.17
N ARG A 2 -11.29 28.93 21.55
CA ARG A 2 -10.27 27.99 21.06
C ARG A 2 -10.82 27.30 19.81
N TRP A 3 -10.16 27.47 18.68
CA TRP A 3 -10.46 26.70 17.47
C TRP A 3 -10.29 25.22 17.76
N LYS A 4 -11.35 24.43 17.59
CA LYS A 4 -11.26 22.96 17.62
C LYS A 4 -11.20 22.48 16.16
N PRO A 5 -10.25 21.61 15.79
CA PRO A 5 -10.23 21.02 14.46
C PRO A 5 -11.48 20.14 14.29
N GLU A 6 -12.26 20.41 13.24
CA GLU A 6 -13.37 19.54 12.85
C GLU A 6 -12.85 18.34 12.05
N PRO A 7 -13.20 17.11 12.43
CA PRO A 7 -12.83 15.93 11.67
C PRO A 7 -13.49 15.96 10.28
N LYS A 8 -12.71 15.69 9.24
CA LYS A 8 -13.19 15.61 7.85
C LYS A 8 -13.09 14.18 7.34
N THR A 9 -14.15 13.70 6.69
CA THR A 9 -14.11 12.43 5.98
C THR A 9 -13.34 12.60 4.67
N ILE A 10 -12.26 11.84 4.52
CA ILE A 10 -11.47 11.80 3.30
C ILE A 10 -11.94 10.60 2.48
N LEU A 11 -12.43 10.85 1.27
CA LEU A 11 -12.86 9.81 0.35
C LEU A 11 -11.75 9.59 -0.69
N GLN A 12 -11.37 8.33 -0.87
CA GLN A 12 -10.49 7.96 -1.98
C GLN A 12 -11.29 7.99 -3.28
N LYS A 13 -10.78 8.65 -4.31
CA LYS A 13 -11.46 8.72 -5.62
C LYS A 13 -11.64 7.34 -6.26
N PHE A 14 -10.76 6.40 -5.93
CA PHE A 14 -10.75 5.03 -6.43
C PHE A 14 -10.55 4.05 -5.26
N PRO A 15 -11.63 3.56 -4.62
CA PRO A 15 -11.57 2.83 -3.34
C PRO A 15 -10.72 1.54 -3.37
N ASN A 16 -10.45 1.00 -4.56
CA ASN A 16 -9.65 -0.21 -4.75
C ASN A 16 -8.29 0.04 -5.41
N GLN A 17 -7.86 1.29 -5.54
CA GLN A 17 -6.55 1.58 -6.14
C GLN A 17 -5.43 1.20 -5.17
N HIS A 18 -4.58 0.28 -5.60
CA HIS A 18 -3.34 -0.06 -4.89
C HIS A 18 -2.39 1.15 -4.88
N ILE A 19 -1.67 1.34 -3.77
CA ILE A 19 -0.59 2.31 -3.67
C ILE A 19 0.71 1.57 -3.92
N MET A 20 1.43 1.93 -5.00
CA MET A 20 2.72 1.32 -5.31
C MET A 20 3.80 1.93 -4.40
N LEU A 21 4.10 1.31 -3.27
CA LEU A 21 5.08 1.85 -2.33
C LEU A 21 6.50 1.82 -2.89
N TYR A 22 6.78 0.82 -3.73
CA TYR A 22 8.09 0.63 -4.30
C TYR A 22 8.01 -0.16 -5.63
N GLN A 23 8.81 0.23 -6.61
CA GLN A 23 9.06 -0.53 -7.84
C GLN A 23 10.48 -0.22 -8.33
N GLY A 24 11.31 -1.25 -8.50
CA GLY A 24 12.69 -1.07 -8.93
C GLY A 24 13.55 -2.31 -8.71
N PHE A 25 14.86 -2.10 -8.62
CA PHE A 25 15.84 -3.15 -8.31
C PHE A 25 15.85 -3.54 -6.82
N THR A 26 15.87 -4.84 -6.57
CA THR A 26 15.80 -5.42 -5.22
C THR A 26 16.83 -6.52 -5.08
N GLU A 27 17.33 -6.70 -3.87
CA GLU A 27 18.22 -7.78 -3.49
C GLU A 27 17.51 -8.69 -2.48
N ILE A 28 17.62 -10.01 -2.67
CA ILE A 28 17.40 -10.97 -1.59
C ILE A 28 18.76 -11.33 -1.00
N LEU A 29 18.87 -11.24 0.32
CA LEU A 29 20.06 -11.62 1.08
C LEU A 29 19.79 -12.96 1.77
N ASP A 30 20.66 -13.94 1.52
CA ASP A 30 20.69 -15.25 2.17
C ASP A 30 22.08 -15.52 2.71
N LYS A 31 22.31 -15.17 3.99
CA LYS A 31 23.63 -15.27 4.65
C LYS A 31 24.71 -14.53 3.84
N ASP A 32 25.53 -15.28 3.11
CA ASP A 32 26.65 -14.76 2.30
C ASP A 32 26.27 -14.56 0.82
N ASN A 33 25.06 -14.96 0.42
CA ASN A 33 24.59 -14.86 -0.95
C ASN A 33 23.69 -13.63 -1.12
N THR A 34 23.87 -12.93 -2.24
CA THR A 34 23.00 -11.83 -2.68
C THR A 34 22.42 -12.18 -4.04
N ILE A 35 21.09 -12.16 -4.14
CA ILE A 35 20.36 -12.43 -5.38
C ILE A 35 19.68 -11.13 -5.83
N GLU A 36 20.16 -10.59 -6.93
CA GLU A 36 19.62 -9.36 -7.51
C GLU A 36 18.43 -9.64 -8.43
N GLY A 37 17.41 -8.79 -8.36
CA GLY A 37 16.22 -8.91 -9.18
C GLY A 37 15.44 -7.61 -9.28
N LYS A 38 14.23 -7.71 -9.82
CA LYS A 38 13.26 -6.61 -9.82
C LYS A 38 12.13 -6.94 -8.87
N GLY A 39 11.70 -5.96 -8.10
CA GLY A 39 10.65 -6.13 -7.12
C GLY A 39 9.65 -4.99 -7.10
N PHE A 40 8.51 -5.26 -6.48
CA PHE A 40 7.58 -4.22 -6.08
C PHE A 40 6.99 -4.47 -4.70
N VAL A 41 6.61 -3.38 -4.04
CA VAL A 41 5.83 -3.38 -2.82
C VAL A 41 4.57 -2.56 -3.07
N LYS A 42 3.40 -3.15 -2.81
CA LYS A 42 2.12 -2.46 -2.94
C LYS A 42 1.28 -2.57 -1.68
N LEU A 43 0.60 -1.48 -1.32
CA LEU A 43 -0.46 -1.46 -0.31
C LEU A 43 -1.82 -1.58 -1.00
N SER A 44 -2.64 -2.50 -0.53
CA SER A 44 -4.01 -2.76 -0.99
C SER A 44 -4.98 -2.57 0.18
N TRP A 45 -6.19 -2.09 -0.05
CA TRP A 45 -7.15 -1.80 1.03
C TRP A 45 -8.32 -2.78 1.17
N TYR A 46 -8.68 -3.51 0.10
CA TYR A 46 -9.86 -4.39 0.10
C TYR A 46 -9.49 -5.87 0.30
N PRO A 47 -10.19 -6.63 1.17
CA PRO A 47 -11.21 -6.19 2.15
C PRO A 47 -10.62 -5.58 3.44
N SER A 48 -9.30 -5.64 3.60
CA SER A 48 -8.55 -5.03 4.71
C SER A 48 -7.17 -4.61 4.20
N PRO A 49 -6.47 -3.67 4.88
CA PRO A 49 -5.13 -3.28 4.49
C PRO A 49 -4.18 -4.48 4.40
N ARG A 50 -3.57 -4.65 3.22
CA ARG A 50 -2.61 -5.73 2.92
C ARG A 50 -1.41 -5.17 2.18
N ILE A 51 -0.22 -5.42 2.71
CA ILE A 51 1.04 -5.19 2.01
C ILE A 51 1.36 -6.46 1.20
N THR A 52 1.70 -6.28 -0.08
CA THR A 52 2.12 -7.36 -0.97
C THR A 52 3.52 -7.06 -1.48
N PHE A 53 4.39 -8.05 -1.36
CA PHE A 53 5.74 -8.05 -1.92
C PHE A 53 5.76 -9.01 -3.11
N LYS A 54 6.41 -8.61 -4.20
CA LYS A 54 6.74 -9.51 -5.29
C LYS A 54 8.18 -9.27 -5.70
N PHE A 55 8.93 -10.35 -5.82
CA PHE A 55 10.29 -10.38 -6.30
C PHE A 55 10.34 -11.21 -7.58
N VAL A 56 11.09 -10.75 -8.57
CA VAL A 56 11.30 -11.42 -9.85
C VAL A 56 12.80 -11.48 -10.10
N TYR A 57 13.31 -12.71 -10.14
CA TYR A 57 14.69 -13.04 -10.42
C TYR A 57 14.81 -13.63 -11.82
N TYR A 58 15.94 -13.37 -12.51
CA TYR A 58 16.17 -13.75 -13.89
C TYR A 58 17.43 -14.60 -14.11
N GLY A 59 18.19 -14.94 -13.06
CA GLY A 59 19.41 -15.73 -13.18
C GLY A 59 19.20 -17.23 -12.91
N GLU A 60 20.31 -17.98 -12.89
CA GLU A 60 20.32 -19.43 -12.70
C GLU A 60 20.42 -19.85 -11.22
N ASP A 61 20.89 -18.96 -10.33
CA ASP A 61 21.01 -19.24 -8.90
C ASP A 61 19.65 -19.59 -8.29
N ARG A 62 19.53 -20.81 -7.77
CA ARG A 62 18.33 -21.23 -7.05
C ARG A 62 18.40 -20.70 -5.62
N LEU A 63 17.35 -20.01 -5.20
CA LEU A 63 17.05 -19.84 -3.77
C LEU A 63 17.03 -21.22 -3.13
N ASN A 64 17.97 -21.48 -2.22
CA ASN A 64 18.05 -22.77 -1.56
C ASN A 64 16.87 -22.90 -0.60
N SER A 65 15.88 -23.73 -0.94
CA SER A 65 14.61 -23.88 -0.22
C SER A 65 14.74 -24.35 1.22
N GLU A 66 15.96 -24.68 1.68
CA GLU A 66 16.27 -25.05 3.05
C GLU A 66 16.30 -23.84 4.00
N THR A 67 16.43 -22.61 3.49
CA THR A 67 16.38 -21.39 4.30
C THR A 67 14.95 -20.84 4.34
N GLU A 68 14.32 -20.82 5.50
CA GLU A 68 12.94 -20.31 5.65
C GLU A 68 12.86 -18.78 5.72
N ASN A 69 13.99 -18.10 5.97
CA ASN A 69 14.05 -16.66 6.18
C ASN A 69 15.04 -16.01 5.23
N TYR A 70 14.57 -14.97 4.53
CA TYR A 70 15.36 -14.16 3.61
C TYR A 70 15.12 -12.69 3.92
N ASP A 71 16.18 -11.89 3.84
CA ASP A 71 16.05 -10.44 3.92
C ASP A 71 15.83 -9.87 2.51
N LEU A 72 14.84 -8.99 2.38
CA LEU A 72 14.58 -8.26 1.15
C LEU A 72 15.09 -6.82 1.30
N LYS A 73 16.10 -6.45 0.51
CA LYS A 73 16.63 -5.10 0.44
C LYS A 73 16.12 -4.38 -0.82
N LEU A 74 15.51 -3.23 -0.61
CA LEU A 74 15.09 -2.33 -1.70
C LEU A 74 16.28 -1.42 -2.03
N THR A 75 16.84 -1.53 -3.24
CA THR A 75 18.12 -0.86 -3.56
C THR A 75 17.94 0.54 -4.12
N GLU A 76 16.76 0.80 -4.69
CA GLU A 76 16.37 2.12 -5.19
C GLU A 76 15.35 2.75 -4.25
N LEU A 77 15.38 4.07 -4.10
CA LEU A 77 14.29 4.82 -3.48
C LEU A 77 13.68 5.70 -4.56
N SER A 78 12.77 5.13 -5.35
CA SER A 78 12.03 5.91 -6.33
C SER A 78 10.93 6.73 -5.65
N SER A 79 10.60 7.88 -6.26
CA SER A 79 9.68 8.90 -5.76
C SER A 79 8.39 8.33 -5.15
N GLN A 80 8.01 8.83 -3.98
CA GLN A 80 6.83 8.40 -3.22
C GLN A 80 5.55 8.37 -4.08
N SER A 81 4.88 7.21 -4.12
CA SER A 81 3.54 7.09 -4.70
C SER A 81 2.56 8.04 -4.04
N ARG A 82 1.80 8.76 -4.87
CA ARG A 82 0.80 9.73 -4.42
C ARG A 82 -0.60 9.12 -4.52
N LEU A 83 -1.31 9.13 -3.39
CA LEU A 83 -2.73 8.80 -3.36
C LEU A 83 -3.54 10.05 -3.74
N LYS A 84 -4.47 9.90 -4.69
CA LYS A 84 -5.44 10.95 -4.98
C LYS A 84 -6.62 10.83 -4.03
N ILE A 85 -6.70 11.79 -3.11
CA ILE A 85 -7.81 11.92 -2.15
C ILE A 85 -8.72 13.08 -2.54
N GLU A 86 -10.01 12.93 -2.23
CA GLU A 86 -10.99 14.00 -2.27
C GLU A 86 -11.51 14.26 -0.86
N VAL A 87 -11.52 15.54 -0.48
CA VAL A 87 -12.04 15.95 0.83
C VAL A 87 -13.51 16.28 0.65
N ALA A 88 -14.38 15.38 1.06
CA ALA A 88 -15.80 15.67 1.12
C ALA A 88 -16.05 16.69 2.22
N ARG A 89 -16.61 17.86 1.88
CA ARG A 89 -17.14 18.78 2.88
C ARG A 89 -18.44 18.20 3.40
N THR A 90 -18.38 17.43 4.49
CA THR A 90 -19.57 17.08 5.24
C THR A 90 -20.02 18.29 6.03
N THR A 91 -20.92 19.09 5.48
CA THR A 91 -21.78 19.94 6.31
C THR A 91 -22.64 19.01 7.14
N HIS A 92 -22.30 18.83 8.42
CA HIS A 92 -23.16 18.18 9.40
C HIS A 92 -24.43 19.03 9.55
N TRP A 93 -25.43 18.79 8.70
CA TRP A 93 -26.81 19.15 9.03
C TRP A 93 -27.32 18.03 9.91
N GLY A 94 -27.38 18.32 11.22
CA GLY A 94 -27.93 17.42 12.20
C GLY A 94 -29.33 16.95 11.80
N ASN A 95 -29.57 15.66 12.03
CA ASN A 95 -30.87 15.00 12.16
C ASN A 95 -31.90 15.24 11.07
N LYS A 96 -31.94 14.34 10.08
CA LYS A 96 -33.22 13.88 9.53
C LYS A 96 -33.21 12.37 9.41
N LYS A 97 -34.10 11.72 10.18
CA LYS A 97 -34.36 10.27 10.15
C LYS A 97 -34.57 9.82 8.70
N MET A 98 -33.69 8.97 8.17
CA MET A 98 -33.99 8.18 6.98
C MET A 98 -34.89 7.02 7.42
N ASN A 99 -36.18 7.10 7.06
CA ASN A 99 -37.03 5.93 7.01
C ASN A 99 -36.54 5.06 5.84
N TYR A 100 -36.10 3.84 6.16
CA TYR A 100 -35.91 2.79 5.17
C TYR A 100 -37.29 2.29 4.75
N GLN A 101 -37.87 2.89 3.71
CA GLN A 101 -38.79 2.21 2.80
C GLN A 101 -38.47 2.66 1.37
N ASP A 102 -38.37 1.65 0.51
CA ASP A 102 -38.23 1.69 -0.95
C ASP A 102 -36.83 2.01 -1.51
N MET A 103 -36.01 0.96 -1.65
CA MET A 103 -35.57 0.40 -2.94
C MET A 103 -34.67 -0.83 -2.74
#